data_AF-A0A1I8AE31-F1
#
_entry.id   AF-A0A1I8AE31-F1
#
_cell.length_a   1.000
_cell.length_b   1.000
_cell.length_c   1.000
_cell.angle_alpha   90.00
_cell.angle_beta   90.00
_cell.angle_gamma   90.00
#
_symmetry.space_group_name_H-M   'P 1'
#
loop_
_entity.id
_entity.type
_entity.pdbx_description
1 polymer ?
#
loop_
_entity_poly.entity_id
_entity_poly.type
_entity_poly.pdbx_seq_one_letter_code
_entity_poly.pdbx_strand_id
1 'polypeptide(L)'
;MRRHLLDLRTARVQDSAVVVLDNHSGQVLAYVGSSGDLSEAAEVDHARSLRQAGSTLKPFLYQMAIERRLLTAASLLEDSPLNLSTGNGLYIPQNYDKQFVGWVSARNALASSLNIPAVRVLTMLGPANLVDRLRALGLNLRQDGDFYGYSLALGSADVTLLELSNAYRALANLGQTQAVQTRMDQPAAPFHSVMDAGASWIVGDMLSDRQARVLTFGLDSALSTPFWSAVKTGTSKDMRDN
;
A
#
# COMPACT_ATOMS: atom_id res chain seq x y z
N MET A 1 5.52 -7.00 19.18
CA MET A 1 5.14 -8.13 18.32
C MET A 1 4.57 -9.30 19.13
N ARG A 2 5.37 -10.07 19.90
CA ARG A 2 4.90 -11.27 20.63
C ARG A 2 3.61 -11.06 21.45
N ARG A 3 3.53 -9.99 22.24
CA ARG A 3 2.32 -9.65 23.03
C ARG A 3 1.08 -9.53 22.13
N HIS A 4 1.14 -8.72 21.09
CA HIS A 4 0.02 -8.53 20.15
C HIS A 4 -0.36 -9.81 19.41
N LEU A 5 0.60 -10.65 19.02
CA LEU A 5 0.29 -11.95 18.41
C LEU A 5 -0.52 -12.84 19.33
N LEU A 6 -0.16 -12.90 20.61
CA LEU A 6 -0.90 -13.69 21.60
C LEU A 6 -2.35 -13.18 21.74
N ASP A 7 -2.53 -11.86 21.75
CA ASP A 7 -3.86 -11.24 21.80
C ASP A 7 -4.69 -11.54 20.52
N LEU A 8 -4.03 -11.64 19.36
CA LEU A 8 -4.65 -11.88 18.06
C LEU A 8 -4.83 -13.37 17.70
N ARG A 9 -4.38 -14.31 18.55
CA ARG A 9 -4.56 -15.76 18.31
C ARG A 9 -6.03 -16.16 18.14
N THR A 10 -6.93 -15.51 18.87
CA THR A 10 -8.38 -15.73 18.77
C THR A 10 -8.95 -15.32 17.41
N ALA A 11 -8.27 -14.39 16.71
CA ALA A 11 -8.56 -13.99 15.34
C ALA A 11 -7.82 -14.85 14.29
N ARG A 12 -7.22 -15.97 14.71
CA ARG A 12 -6.45 -16.92 13.86
C ARG A 12 -5.24 -16.29 13.17
N VAL A 13 -4.65 -15.24 13.74
CA VAL A 13 -3.35 -14.75 13.30
C VAL A 13 -2.27 -15.71 13.80
N GLN A 14 -1.54 -16.34 12.86
CA GLN A 14 -0.51 -17.34 13.16
C GLN A 14 0.91 -16.80 13.00
N ASP A 15 1.07 -15.82 12.11
CA ASP A 15 2.36 -15.29 11.68
C ASP A 15 2.36 -13.77 11.65
N SER A 16 3.55 -13.20 11.80
CA SER A 16 3.81 -11.78 11.60
C SER A 16 5.27 -11.55 11.24
N ALA A 17 5.50 -10.47 10.52
CA ALA A 17 6.81 -9.93 10.21
C ALA A 17 6.83 -8.42 10.45
N VAL A 18 8.02 -7.89 10.75
CA VAL A 18 8.25 -6.45 10.94
C VAL A 18 9.55 -6.07 10.24
N VAL A 19 9.48 -5.05 9.40
CA VAL A 19 10.65 -4.43 8.77
C VAL A 19 10.64 -2.95 9.12
N VAL A 20 11.77 -2.44 9.61
CA VAL A 20 11.98 -1.00 9.86
C VAL A 20 13.21 -0.58 9.08
N LEU A 21 13.01 0.37 8.17
CA LEU A 21 14.07 0.97 7.35
C LEU A 21 14.27 2.41 7.77
N ASP A 22 15.52 2.86 7.82
CA ASP A 22 15.83 4.28 7.84
C ASP A 22 15.50 4.89 6.47
N ASN A 23 14.74 5.99 6.45
CA ASN A 23 14.27 6.54 5.19
C ASN A 23 15.43 7.06 4.32
N HIS A 24 16.37 7.79 4.92
CA HIS A 24 17.44 8.45 4.19
C HIS A 24 18.48 7.44 3.66
N SER A 25 19.05 6.62 4.53
CA SER A 25 20.12 5.68 4.20
C SER A 25 19.63 4.36 3.60
N GLY A 26 18.39 3.96 3.88
CA GLY A 26 17.88 2.64 3.52
C GLY A 26 18.41 1.51 4.38
N GLN A 27 19.10 1.83 5.48
CA GLN A 27 19.58 0.86 6.46
C GLN A 27 18.41 0.11 7.10
N VAL A 28 18.55 -1.20 7.21
CA VAL A 28 17.64 -2.03 8.01
C VAL A 28 17.92 -1.78 9.50
N LEU A 29 17.00 -1.10 10.18
CA LEU A 29 17.07 -0.82 11.63
C LEU A 29 16.51 -1.97 12.46
N ALA A 30 15.48 -2.64 11.94
CA ALA A 30 14.92 -3.85 12.54
C ALA A 30 14.38 -4.78 11.44
N TYR A 31 14.62 -6.07 11.61
CA TYR A 31 14.14 -7.12 10.72
C TYR A 31 13.68 -8.32 11.53
N VAL A 32 12.38 -8.56 11.54
CA VAL A 32 11.76 -9.71 12.18
C VAL A 32 10.99 -10.44 11.09
N GLY A 33 11.58 -11.51 10.56
CA GLY A 33 10.97 -12.30 9.48
C GLY A 33 9.94 -13.33 9.95
N SER A 34 9.98 -13.73 11.23
CA SER A 34 9.15 -14.81 11.75
C SER A 34 8.68 -14.53 13.17
N SER A 35 7.54 -15.13 13.52
CA SER A 35 7.00 -15.14 14.89
C SER A 35 7.63 -16.20 15.80
N GLY A 36 8.58 -16.98 15.26
CA GLY A 36 9.37 -17.96 16.00
C GLY A 36 8.50 -19.10 16.53
N ASP A 37 8.70 -19.48 17.79
CA ASP A 37 7.93 -20.49 18.53
C ASP A 37 6.42 -20.25 18.61
N LEU A 38 5.95 -19.05 18.25
CA LEU A 38 4.51 -18.77 18.16
C LEU A 38 3.88 -19.22 16.83
N SER A 39 4.71 -19.55 15.83
CA SER A 39 4.32 -19.94 14.48
C SER A 39 4.53 -21.44 14.24
N GLU A 40 3.62 -22.06 13.48
CA GLU A 40 3.79 -23.42 12.97
C GLU A 40 4.83 -23.50 11.83
N ALA A 41 5.22 -22.35 11.28
CA ALA A 41 6.21 -22.17 10.24
C ALA A 41 7.37 -21.28 10.71
N ALA A 42 7.91 -21.56 11.90
CA ALA A 42 8.90 -20.73 12.59
C ALA A 42 10.15 -20.38 11.75
N GLU A 43 10.53 -21.23 10.81
CA GLU A 43 11.70 -21.05 9.94
C GLU A 43 11.42 -20.21 8.68
N VAL A 44 10.15 -19.91 8.39
CA VAL A 44 9.75 -19.13 7.22
C VAL A 44 9.98 -17.64 7.47
N ASP A 45 10.75 -17.01 6.58
CA ASP A 45 10.89 -15.55 6.54
C ASP A 45 9.68 -14.93 5.82
N HIS A 46 8.67 -14.56 6.59
CA HIS A 46 7.48 -13.86 6.12
C HIS A 46 7.77 -12.45 5.59
N ALA A 47 8.89 -11.82 5.98
CA ALA A 47 9.27 -10.52 5.42
C ALA A 47 9.75 -10.62 3.95
N ARG A 48 10.23 -11.80 3.54
CA ARG A 48 10.62 -12.15 2.16
C ARG A 48 9.63 -13.05 1.43
N SER A 49 8.57 -13.47 2.10
CA SER A 49 7.53 -14.27 1.49
C SER A 49 6.60 -13.39 0.67
N LEU A 50 6.18 -13.90 -0.49
CA LEU A 50 5.22 -13.22 -1.35
C LEU A 50 3.83 -13.26 -0.72
N ARG A 51 3.23 -12.09 -0.50
CA ARG A 51 1.87 -11.90 0.01
C ARG A 51 1.14 -10.86 -0.82
N GLN A 52 -0.18 -10.96 -0.91
CA GLN A 52 -0.98 -9.97 -1.61
C GLN A 52 -0.82 -8.61 -0.94
N ALA A 53 -0.40 -7.59 -1.69
CA ALA A 53 -0.16 -6.26 -1.15
C ALA A 53 -1.45 -5.59 -0.61
N GLY A 54 -2.61 -5.94 -1.17
CA GLY A 54 -3.88 -5.34 -0.78
C GLY A 54 -3.90 -3.82 -0.99
N SER A 55 -4.67 -3.13 -0.15
CA SER A 55 -4.80 -1.67 -0.23
C SER A 55 -3.50 -0.86 0.00
N THR A 56 -2.37 -1.52 0.31
CA THR A 56 -1.07 -0.85 0.45
C THR A 56 -0.52 -0.31 -0.87
N LEU A 57 -1.06 -0.72 -2.03
CA LEU A 57 -0.64 -0.17 -3.33
C LEU A 57 -1.31 1.17 -3.70
N LYS A 58 -2.42 1.51 -3.04
CA LYS A 58 -3.21 2.72 -3.37
C LYS A 58 -2.39 4.03 -3.31
N PRO A 59 -1.46 4.25 -2.36
CA PRO A 59 -0.64 5.45 -2.37
C PRO A 59 0.10 5.68 -3.69
N PHE A 60 0.68 4.64 -4.29
CA PHE A 60 1.40 4.74 -5.56
C PHE A 60 0.47 5.03 -6.74
N LEU A 61 -0.75 4.47 -6.71
CA LEU A 61 -1.79 4.76 -7.69
C LEU A 61 -2.22 6.24 -7.65
N TYR A 62 -2.52 6.74 -6.45
CA TYR A 62 -2.92 8.15 -6.28
C TYR A 62 -1.77 9.11 -6.55
N GLN A 63 -0.54 8.74 -6.18
CA GLN A 63 0.67 9.50 -6.50
C GLN A 63 0.79 9.69 -8.01
N MET A 64 0.63 8.63 -8.80
CA MET A 64 0.71 8.71 -10.26
C MET A 64 -0.40 9.58 -10.86
N ALA A 65 -1.63 9.49 -10.34
CA ALA A 65 -2.74 10.30 -10.82
C ALA A 65 -2.51 11.80 -10.58
N ILE A 66 -1.93 12.15 -9.42
CA ILE A 66 -1.57 13.53 -9.07
C ILE A 66 -0.38 14.00 -9.90
N GLU A 67 0.65 13.17 -10.08
CA GLU A 67 1.81 13.45 -10.93
C GLU A 67 1.39 13.77 -12.37
N ARG A 68 0.45 13.00 -12.93
CA ARG A 68 -0.11 13.21 -14.27
C ARG A 68 -1.17 14.32 -14.32
N ARG A 69 -1.41 15.03 -13.22
CA ARG A 69 -2.40 16.11 -13.07
C ARG A 69 -3.83 15.70 -13.43
N LEU A 70 -4.14 14.41 -13.31
CA LEU A 70 -5.48 13.87 -13.48
C LEU A 70 -6.34 14.17 -12.26
N LEU A 71 -5.72 14.27 -11.09
CA LEU A 71 -6.37 14.56 -9.81
C LEU A 71 -5.57 15.57 -9.00
N THR A 72 -6.29 16.26 -8.13
CA THR A 72 -5.75 16.94 -6.96
C THR A 72 -6.27 16.23 -5.70
N ALA A 73 -5.71 16.54 -4.53
CA ALA A 73 -6.23 16.02 -3.26
C ALA A 73 -7.73 16.35 -3.03
N ALA A 74 -8.22 17.43 -3.63
CA ALA A 74 -9.62 17.89 -3.52
C ALA A 74 -10.54 17.37 -4.63
N SER A 75 -10.01 16.71 -5.66
CA SER A 75 -10.82 16.17 -6.76
C SER A 75 -11.86 15.19 -6.22
N LEU A 76 -13.11 15.33 -6.67
CA LEU A 76 -14.20 14.46 -6.26
C LEU A 76 -14.15 13.14 -7.01
N LEU A 77 -14.23 12.04 -6.27
CA LEU A 77 -14.34 10.68 -6.76
C LEU A 77 -15.66 10.09 -6.27
N GLU A 78 -16.32 9.35 -7.15
CA GLU A 78 -17.61 8.75 -6.85
C GLU A 78 -17.43 7.34 -6.27
N ASP A 79 -17.92 7.14 -5.06
CA ASP A 79 -18.04 5.84 -4.41
C ASP A 79 -19.49 5.33 -4.55
N SER A 80 -19.80 4.78 -5.74
CA SER A 80 -21.11 4.24 -6.14
C SER A 80 -20.92 2.96 -6.97
N PRO A 81 -21.97 2.13 -7.18
CA PRO A 81 -21.84 0.88 -7.94
C PRO A 81 -21.11 1.07 -9.26
N LEU A 82 -20.09 0.23 -9.49
CA LEU A 82 -19.25 0.28 -10.68
C LEU A 82 -19.20 -1.10 -11.32
N ASN A 83 -19.50 -1.14 -12.62
CA ASN A 83 -19.44 -2.34 -13.43
C ASN A 83 -18.45 -2.10 -14.56
N LEU A 84 -17.39 -2.91 -14.65
CA LEU A 84 -16.35 -2.78 -15.66
C LEU A 84 -16.32 -4.02 -16.55
N SER A 85 -16.55 -3.82 -17.86
CA SER A 85 -16.34 -4.87 -18.85
C SER A 85 -14.83 -5.14 -19.00
N THR A 86 -14.44 -6.40 -18.86
CA THR A 86 -13.07 -6.89 -19.08
C THR A 86 -13.09 -7.97 -20.15
N GLY A 87 -11.92 -8.32 -20.69
CA GLY A 87 -11.80 -9.43 -21.66
C GLY A 87 -12.31 -10.78 -21.12
N ASN A 88 -12.38 -10.95 -19.79
CA ASN A 88 -12.79 -12.17 -19.11
C ASN A 88 -14.19 -12.07 -18.48
N GLY A 89 -14.96 -11.02 -18.79
CA GLY A 89 -16.31 -10.79 -18.26
C GLY A 89 -16.44 -9.53 -17.41
N LEU A 90 -17.49 -9.48 -16.59
CA LEU A 90 -17.84 -8.31 -15.80
C LEU A 90 -17.09 -8.28 -14.46
N TYR A 91 -16.34 -7.22 -14.22
CA TYR A 91 -15.68 -6.95 -12.94
C TYR A 91 -16.50 -5.96 -12.10
N ILE A 92 -16.86 -6.37 -10.88
CA ILE A 92 -17.71 -5.61 -9.96
C ILE A 92 -16.96 -5.47 -8.63
N PRO A 93 -16.20 -4.37 -8.41
CA PRO A 93 -15.53 -4.12 -7.14
C PRO A 93 -16.53 -3.77 -6.03
N GLN A 94 -16.15 -4.07 -4.78
CA GLN A 94 -16.93 -3.71 -3.59
C GLN A 94 -16.01 -3.07 -2.54
N ASN A 95 -16.55 -2.14 -1.76
CA ASN A 95 -15.91 -1.66 -0.54
C ASN A 95 -15.89 -2.75 0.53
N TYR A 96 -14.98 -2.60 1.49
CA TYR A 96 -14.82 -3.53 2.60
C TYR A 96 -16.10 -3.71 3.43
N ASP A 97 -16.78 -2.60 3.74
CA ASP A 97 -18.04 -2.54 4.46
C ASP A 97 -19.29 -2.77 3.58
N LYS A 98 -19.09 -2.93 2.26
CA LYS A 98 -20.14 -3.04 1.24
C LYS A 98 -21.12 -1.86 1.21
N GLN A 99 -20.72 -0.71 1.76
CA GLN A 99 -21.49 0.52 1.71
C GLN A 99 -20.92 1.47 0.65
N PHE A 100 -21.78 2.34 0.15
CA PHE A 100 -21.42 3.41 -0.78
C PHE A 100 -21.55 4.74 -0.07
N VAL A 101 -20.50 5.55 -0.14
CA VAL A 101 -20.41 6.83 0.55
C VAL A 101 -20.78 7.99 -0.39
N GLY A 102 -20.88 7.73 -1.70
CA GLY A 102 -21.17 8.75 -2.71
C GLY A 102 -19.94 9.58 -3.05
N TRP A 103 -20.10 10.89 -3.25
CA TRP A 103 -18.98 11.76 -3.62
C TRP A 103 -18.04 12.03 -2.44
N VAL A 104 -16.76 11.75 -2.65
CA VAL A 104 -15.70 11.98 -1.66
C VAL A 104 -14.49 12.63 -2.32
N SER A 105 -13.69 13.40 -1.57
CA SER A 105 -12.42 13.91 -2.09
C SER A 105 -11.42 12.77 -2.30
N ALA A 106 -10.45 12.94 -3.21
CA ALA A 106 -9.35 12.00 -3.40
C ALA A 106 -8.57 11.76 -2.10
N ARG A 107 -8.41 12.81 -1.26
CA ARG A 107 -7.82 12.71 0.08
C ARG A 107 -8.59 11.75 0.97
N ASN A 108 -9.89 11.97 1.13
CA ASN A 108 -10.74 11.10 1.95
C ASN A 108 -10.77 9.68 1.41
N ALA A 109 -10.86 9.51 0.09
CA ALA A 109 -10.88 8.20 -0.54
C ALA A 109 -9.59 7.39 -0.28
N LEU A 110 -8.41 8.01 -0.41
CA LEU A 110 -7.14 7.35 -0.14
C LEU A 110 -6.96 7.05 1.36
N ALA A 111 -7.19 8.06 2.21
CA ALA A 111 -6.99 7.95 3.66
C ALA A 111 -7.94 6.93 4.30
N SER A 112 -9.18 6.87 3.81
CA SER A 112 -10.19 5.88 4.20
C SER A 112 -10.09 4.58 3.41
N SER A 113 -9.14 4.47 2.48
CA SER A 113 -8.87 3.24 1.74
C SER A 113 -10.08 2.69 0.96
N LEU A 114 -10.91 3.56 0.37
CA LEU A 114 -12.08 3.13 -0.39
C LEU A 114 -11.67 2.39 -1.67
N ASN A 115 -12.40 1.33 -2.02
CA ASN A 115 -12.04 0.43 -3.11
C ASN A 115 -12.49 0.97 -4.46
N ILE A 116 -13.72 1.46 -4.54
CA ILE A 116 -14.31 1.89 -5.81
C ILE A 116 -13.65 3.16 -6.35
N PRO A 117 -13.43 4.23 -5.54
CA PRO A 117 -12.62 5.35 -5.96
C PRO A 117 -11.25 4.92 -6.50
N ALA A 118 -10.54 4.02 -5.83
CA ALA A 118 -9.25 3.52 -6.30
C ALA A 118 -9.36 2.81 -7.66
N VAL A 119 -10.38 1.98 -7.87
CA VAL A 119 -10.62 1.36 -9.19
C VAL A 119 -10.88 2.42 -10.26
N ARG A 120 -11.67 3.46 -9.98
CA ARG A 120 -11.89 4.58 -10.91
C ARG A 120 -10.59 5.31 -11.24
N VAL A 121 -9.72 5.58 -10.25
CA VAL A 121 -8.39 6.16 -10.50
C VAL A 121 -7.56 5.25 -11.42
N LEU A 122 -7.61 3.93 -11.22
CA LEU A 122 -6.90 2.99 -12.08
C LEU A 122 -7.47 2.97 -13.50
N THR A 123 -8.78 3.14 -13.70
CA THR A 123 -9.35 3.22 -15.06
C THR A 123 -8.84 4.42 -15.85
N MET A 124 -8.54 5.54 -15.17
CA MET A 124 -7.95 6.74 -15.81
C MET A 124 -6.49 6.51 -16.22
N LEU A 125 -5.74 5.70 -15.45
CA LEU A 125 -4.31 5.49 -15.64
C LEU A 125 -3.98 4.28 -16.50
N GLY A 126 -4.79 3.22 -16.45
CA GLY A 126 -4.51 1.93 -17.04
C GLY A 126 -3.65 1.02 -16.14
N PRO A 127 -3.97 -0.28 -16.03
CA PRO A 127 -3.20 -1.26 -15.23
C PRO A 127 -1.71 -1.34 -15.59
N ALA A 128 -1.36 -1.33 -16.88
CA ALA A 128 0.02 -1.42 -17.34
C ALA A 128 0.92 -0.31 -16.77
N ASN A 129 0.42 0.93 -16.76
CA ASN A 129 1.15 2.07 -16.20
C ASN A 129 1.44 1.88 -14.70
N LEU A 130 0.47 1.37 -13.94
CA LEU A 130 0.68 1.10 -12.51
C LEU A 130 1.70 -0.03 -12.31
N VAL A 131 1.65 -1.10 -13.10
CA VAL A 131 2.66 -2.18 -13.04
C VAL A 131 4.07 -1.62 -13.27
N ASP A 132 4.26 -0.80 -14.30
CA ASP A 132 5.57 -0.20 -14.61
C ASP A 132 6.08 0.69 -13.49
N ARG A 133 5.19 1.50 -12.88
CA ARG A 133 5.53 2.30 -11.69
C ARG A 133 5.95 1.44 -10.51
N LEU A 134 5.22 0.37 -10.21
CA LEU A 134 5.53 -0.52 -9.09
C LEU A 134 6.87 -1.23 -9.32
N ARG A 135 7.16 -1.67 -10.55
CA ARG A 135 8.46 -2.22 -10.93
C ARG A 135 9.60 -1.21 -10.79
N ALA A 136 9.39 0.04 -11.21
CA ALA A 136 10.37 1.11 -11.05
C ALA A 136 10.65 1.43 -9.56
N LEU A 137 9.68 1.16 -8.68
CA LEU A 137 9.84 1.26 -7.22
C LEU A 137 10.52 0.02 -6.59
N GLY A 138 10.85 -0.99 -7.39
CA GLY A 138 11.54 -2.20 -6.94
C GLY A 138 10.63 -3.35 -6.54
N LEU A 139 9.33 -3.30 -6.83
CA LEU A 139 8.43 -4.44 -6.60
C LEU A 139 8.53 -5.42 -7.77
N ASN A 140 8.89 -6.67 -7.49
CA ASN A 140 9.11 -7.70 -8.50
C ASN A 140 7.79 -8.35 -8.98
N LEU A 141 6.92 -7.56 -9.62
CA LEU A 141 5.65 -8.03 -10.16
C LEU A 141 5.87 -9.01 -11.31
N ARG A 142 5.44 -10.26 -11.09
CA ARG A 142 5.62 -11.40 -12.02
C ARG A 142 4.75 -11.33 -13.28
N GLN A 143 3.70 -10.53 -13.26
CA GLN A 143 2.69 -10.48 -14.32
C GLN A 143 2.55 -9.05 -14.86
N ASP A 144 1.91 -8.89 -16.01
CA ASP A 144 1.70 -7.60 -16.67
C ASP A 144 0.37 -6.95 -16.28
N GLY A 145 0.11 -5.77 -16.86
CA GLY A 145 -1.12 -5.02 -16.61
C GLY A 145 -2.38 -5.77 -17.03
N ASP A 146 -2.31 -6.55 -18.11
CA ASP A 146 -3.47 -7.29 -18.63
C ASP A 146 -3.85 -8.44 -17.70
N PHE A 147 -2.86 -9.13 -17.13
CA PHE A 147 -3.10 -10.16 -16.12
C PHE A 147 -3.76 -9.60 -14.85
N TYR A 148 -3.21 -8.52 -14.27
CA TYR A 148 -3.75 -7.98 -13.03
C TYR A 148 -5.08 -7.24 -13.24
N GLY A 149 -5.24 -6.56 -14.38
CA GLY A 149 -6.41 -5.77 -14.72
C GLY A 149 -6.77 -4.75 -13.62
N TYR A 150 -8.07 -4.48 -13.47
CA TYR A 150 -8.57 -3.53 -12.47
C TYR A 150 -8.44 -4.01 -11.03
N SER A 151 -8.21 -5.31 -10.81
CA SER A 151 -7.98 -5.86 -9.47
C SER A 151 -6.69 -5.35 -8.84
N LEU A 152 -5.75 -4.83 -9.64
CA LEU A 152 -4.50 -4.25 -9.16
C LEU A 152 -4.74 -3.06 -8.22
N ALA A 153 -5.81 -2.28 -8.42
CA ALA A 153 -6.20 -1.18 -7.53
C ALA A 153 -6.52 -1.65 -6.10
N LEU A 154 -6.82 -2.93 -5.94
CA LEU A 154 -7.09 -3.59 -4.66
C LEU A 154 -5.89 -4.42 -4.18
N GLY A 155 -4.76 -4.36 -4.89
CA GLY A 155 -3.50 -5.02 -4.51
C GLY A 155 -3.49 -6.53 -4.70
N SER A 156 -4.02 -7.01 -5.82
CA SER A 156 -3.91 -8.42 -6.24
C SER A 156 -2.47 -8.86 -6.59
N ALA A 157 -1.51 -7.93 -6.63
CA ALA A 157 -0.10 -8.23 -6.82
C ALA A 157 0.53 -8.78 -5.54
N ASP A 158 1.22 -9.90 -5.68
CA ASP A 158 2.04 -10.47 -4.62
C ASP A 158 3.38 -9.75 -4.55
N VAL A 159 3.76 -9.30 -3.36
CA VAL A 159 5.01 -8.58 -3.07
C VAL A 159 5.59 -9.08 -1.75
N THR A 160 6.88 -8.82 -1.52
CA THR A 160 7.47 -9.01 -0.20
C THR A 160 7.29 -7.77 0.68
N LEU A 161 7.27 -7.96 2.00
CA LEU A 161 7.23 -6.83 2.94
C LEU A 161 8.46 -5.93 2.80
N LEU A 162 9.63 -6.49 2.49
CA LEU A 162 10.86 -5.74 2.30
C LEU A 162 10.79 -4.82 1.08
N GLU A 163 10.32 -5.33 -0.07
CA GLU A 163 10.10 -4.53 -1.28
C GLU A 163 9.07 -3.43 -1.04
N LEU A 164 7.94 -3.77 -0.42
CA LEU A 164 6.88 -2.82 -0.11
C LEU A 164 7.39 -1.71 0.83
N SER A 165 8.13 -2.07 1.88
CA SER A 165 8.73 -1.11 2.81
C SER A 165 9.66 -0.14 2.09
N ASN A 166 10.48 -0.63 1.15
CA ASN A 166 11.38 0.22 0.37
C ASN A 166 10.62 1.13 -0.61
N ALA A 167 9.49 0.69 -1.17
CA ALA A 167 8.66 1.57 -2.00
C ALA A 167 7.99 2.68 -1.18
N TYR A 168 7.54 2.39 0.05
CA TYR A 168 7.05 3.44 0.96
C TYR A 168 8.15 4.41 1.38
N ARG A 169 9.39 3.93 1.52
CA ARG A 169 10.55 4.80 1.71
C ARG A 169 10.75 5.76 0.54
N ALA A 170 10.50 5.32 -0.69
CA ALA A 170 10.54 6.21 -1.84
C ALA A 170 9.49 7.33 -1.77
N LEU A 171 8.27 7.06 -1.27
CA LEU A 171 7.28 8.12 -0.99
C LEU A 171 7.79 9.09 0.09
N ALA A 172 8.36 8.57 1.18
CA ALA A 172 8.92 9.38 2.26
C ALA A 172 10.09 10.27 1.80
N ASN A 173 10.85 9.82 0.81
CA ASN A 173 11.96 10.55 0.19
C ASN A 173 11.55 11.34 -1.05
N LEU A 174 10.30 11.81 -1.12
CA LEU A 174 9.81 12.66 -2.21
C LEU A 174 10.04 12.07 -3.61
N GLY A 175 9.85 10.75 -3.73
CA GLY A 175 9.94 10.03 -4.99
C GLY A 175 11.31 9.48 -5.36
N GLN A 176 12.32 9.65 -4.49
CA GLN A 176 13.64 9.08 -4.68
C GLN A 176 13.74 7.68 -4.06
N THR A 177 14.21 6.71 -4.84
CA THR A 177 14.44 5.33 -4.39
C THR A 177 15.93 4.97 -4.45
N GLN A 178 16.34 4.06 -3.59
CA GLN A 178 17.62 3.36 -3.69
C GLN A 178 17.43 1.93 -3.13
N ALA A 179 18.39 1.05 -3.35
CA ALA A 179 18.33 -0.30 -2.79
C ALA A 179 18.35 -0.28 -1.24
N VAL A 180 17.73 -1.29 -0.62
CA VAL A 180 17.82 -1.49 0.84
C VAL A 180 19.23 -1.89 1.22
N GLN A 181 19.78 -1.26 2.25
CA GLN A 181 21.07 -1.61 2.82
C GLN A 181 20.86 -2.68 3.91
N THR A 182 21.12 -3.94 3.55
CA THR A 182 20.90 -5.09 4.44
C THR A 182 22.10 -5.40 5.33
N ARG A 183 23.28 -4.86 5.00
CA ARG A 183 24.50 -5.00 5.80
C ARG A 183 25.15 -3.64 6.02
N MET A 184 25.75 -3.44 7.20
CA MET A 184 26.41 -2.18 7.56
C MET A 184 27.62 -1.85 6.68
N ASP A 185 28.28 -2.88 6.12
CA ASP A 185 29.46 -2.75 5.26
C ASP A 185 29.11 -2.58 3.77
N GLN A 186 27.83 -2.68 3.41
CA GLN A 186 27.39 -2.52 2.03
C GLN A 186 27.46 -1.04 1.64
N PRO A 187 28.11 -0.68 0.52
CA PRO A 187 28.09 0.69 0.01
C PRO A 187 26.66 1.17 -0.24
N ALA A 188 26.39 2.44 0.05
CA ALA A 188 25.10 3.05 -0.26
C ALA A 188 24.85 3.00 -1.77
N ALA A 189 23.69 2.47 -2.17
CA ALA A 189 23.25 2.52 -3.55
C ALA A 189 22.91 3.97 -3.94
N PRO A 190 23.12 4.37 -5.21
CA PRO A 190 22.73 5.70 -5.66
C PRO A 190 21.20 5.88 -5.63
N PHE A 191 20.77 7.11 -5.42
CA PHE A 191 19.37 7.48 -5.57
C PHE A 191 18.95 7.55 -7.04
N HIS A 192 17.73 7.10 -7.30
CA HIS A 192 17.04 7.22 -8.57
C HIS A 192 15.70 7.92 -8.34
N SER A 193 15.39 8.94 -9.15
CA SER A 193 14.08 9.58 -9.13
C SER A 193 13.09 8.72 -9.90
N VAL A 194 12.02 8.29 -9.23
CA VAL A 194 10.98 7.44 -9.83
C VAL A 194 9.63 8.16 -9.84
N MET A 195 9.37 9.02 -8.86
CA MET A 195 8.10 9.72 -8.70
C MET A 195 8.33 11.22 -8.60
N ASP A 196 7.34 12.02 -9.01
CA ASP A 196 7.40 13.48 -8.79
C ASP A 196 7.38 13.83 -7.29
N ALA A 197 8.22 14.79 -6.91
CA ALA A 197 8.40 15.19 -5.52
C ALA A 197 7.16 15.88 -4.94
N GLY A 198 6.51 16.74 -5.72
CA GLY A 198 5.29 17.44 -5.30
C GLY A 198 4.12 16.47 -5.10
N ALA A 199 3.90 15.57 -6.05
CA ALA A 199 2.90 14.53 -5.96
C ALA A 199 3.15 13.58 -4.77
N SER A 200 4.42 13.21 -4.53
CA SER A 200 4.81 12.39 -3.39
C SER A 200 4.53 13.09 -2.06
N TRP A 201 4.83 14.38 -1.96
CA TRP A 201 4.50 15.18 -0.78
C TRP A 201 2.98 15.24 -0.54
N ILE A 202 2.18 15.51 -1.58
CA ILE A 202 0.71 15.57 -1.47
C ILE A 202 0.16 14.23 -0.98
N VAL A 203 0.65 13.10 -1.49
CA VAL A 203 0.21 11.77 -1.01
C VAL A 203 0.63 11.54 0.43
N GLY A 204 1.85 11.91 0.83
CA GLY A 204 2.29 11.85 2.22
C GLY A 204 1.39 12.67 3.15
N ASP A 205 1.04 13.88 2.74
CA ASP A 205 0.12 14.76 3.46
C ASP A 205 -1.29 14.15 3.57
N MET A 206 -1.85 13.62 2.47
CA MET A 206 -3.13 12.91 2.47
C MET A 206 -3.16 11.71 3.44
N LEU A 207 -2.06 10.95 3.50
CA LEU A 207 -1.94 9.79 4.39
C LEU A 207 -1.72 10.18 5.86
N SER A 208 -1.22 11.39 6.10
CA SER A 208 -1.00 11.92 7.45
C SER A 208 -2.24 12.55 8.08
N ASP A 209 -3.25 12.84 7.26
CA ASP A 209 -4.49 13.45 7.71
C ASP A 209 -5.38 12.44 8.45
N ARG A 210 -5.49 12.62 9.77
CA ARG A 210 -6.32 11.77 10.65
C ARG A 210 -7.80 12.00 10.44
N GLN A 211 -8.23 13.22 10.09
CA GLN A 211 -9.64 13.51 9.84
C GLN A 211 -10.10 12.86 8.54
N ALA A 212 -9.23 12.84 7.52
CA ALA A 212 -9.54 12.24 6.23
C ALA A 212 -9.84 10.73 6.30
N ARG A 213 -9.36 10.04 7.34
CA ARG A 213 -9.52 8.58 7.55
C ARG A 213 -10.65 8.19 8.51
N VAL A 214 -11.35 9.16 9.12
CA VAL A 214 -12.42 8.90 10.11
C VAL A 214 -13.54 8.04 9.54
N LEU A 215 -13.86 8.23 8.26
CA LEU A 215 -14.93 7.51 7.57
C LEU A 215 -14.81 5.98 7.70
N THR A 216 -13.59 5.42 7.61
CA THR A 216 -13.39 3.98 7.71
C THR A 216 -12.83 3.54 9.07
N PHE A 217 -12.01 4.36 9.71
CA PHE A 217 -11.27 3.94 10.90
C PHE A 217 -11.75 4.58 12.21
N GLY A 218 -12.77 5.44 12.14
CA GLY A 218 -13.26 6.19 13.30
C GLY A 218 -12.27 7.24 13.79
N LEU A 219 -12.65 7.93 14.87
CA LEU A 219 -11.83 8.94 15.53
C LEU A 219 -10.77 8.32 16.45
N ASP A 220 -11.11 7.20 17.09
CA ASP A 220 -10.23 6.46 17.98
C ASP A 220 -9.65 5.25 17.24
N SER A 221 -8.40 5.36 16.81
CA SER A 221 -7.72 4.37 15.99
C SER A 221 -6.27 4.26 16.41
N ALA A 222 -5.70 3.05 16.36
CA ALA A 222 -4.27 2.81 16.56
C ALA A 222 -3.37 3.58 15.55
N LEU A 223 -3.98 4.11 14.48
CA LEU A 223 -3.31 4.90 13.45
C LEU A 223 -3.26 6.40 13.80
N SER A 224 -3.91 6.83 14.89
CA SER A 224 -3.85 8.18 15.45
C SER A 224 -2.63 8.33 16.36
N THR A 225 -1.44 8.35 15.77
CA THR A 225 -0.16 8.48 16.49
C THR A 225 -0.03 9.84 17.19
N PRO A 226 0.83 10.04 18.21
CA PRO A 226 1.01 11.37 18.82
C PRO A 226 1.92 12.31 18.02
N PHE A 227 2.58 11.80 16.98
CA PHE A 227 3.51 12.54 16.11
C PHE A 227 3.02 12.50 14.65
N TRP A 228 3.70 13.23 13.76
CA TRP A 228 3.37 13.18 12.35
C TRP A 228 3.66 11.79 11.78
N SER A 229 2.67 11.18 11.12
CA SER A 229 2.82 9.85 10.54
C SER A 229 1.93 9.74 9.32
N ALA A 230 2.52 9.44 8.16
CA ALA A 230 1.78 9.02 6.98
C ALA A 230 1.54 7.50 7.06
N VAL A 231 0.28 7.08 7.15
CA VAL A 231 -0.06 5.68 7.42
C VAL A 231 -1.03 5.13 6.39
N LYS A 232 -0.78 3.90 5.93
CA LYS A 232 -1.69 3.15 5.07
C LYS A 232 -1.86 1.72 5.60
N THR A 233 -3.11 1.30 5.75
CA THR A 233 -3.48 -0.08 6.08
C THR A 233 -3.51 -0.97 4.84
N GLY A 234 -3.20 -2.26 5.02
CA GLY A 234 -3.39 -3.32 4.03
C GLY A 234 -4.42 -4.32 4.52
N THR A 235 -5.24 -4.83 3.62
CA THR A 235 -6.06 -6.02 3.87
C THR A 235 -6.17 -6.73 2.53
N SER A 236 -5.76 -7.99 2.46
CA SER A 236 -5.93 -8.81 1.25
C SER A 236 -7.32 -9.44 1.20
N LYS A 237 -7.63 -10.10 0.08
CA LYS A 237 -8.92 -10.77 -0.08
C LYS A 237 -9.09 -11.85 0.99
N ASP A 238 -10.30 -11.95 1.54
CA ASP A 238 -10.66 -12.91 2.60
C ASP A 238 -9.82 -12.78 3.88
N MET A 239 -9.20 -11.61 4.11
CA MET A 239 -8.38 -11.30 5.30
C MET A 239 -7.20 -12.26 5.52
N ARG A 240 -6.64 -12.79 4.43
CA ARG A 240 -5.46 -13.67 4.53
C ARG A 240 -4.22 -12.94 5.03
N ASP A 241 -4.13 -11.65 4.73
CA ASP A 241 -3.03 -10.76 5.09
C ASP A 241 -3.59 -9.41 5.57
N ASN A 242 -2.96 -8.85 6.61
CA ASN A 242 -3.25 -7.53 7.19
C ASN A 242 -1.95 -6.76 7.49
#